data_AF-A0A1Y3Z4C4-F1
#
_entry.id   AF-A0A1Y3Z4C4-F1
#
_cell.length_a   1.000
_cell.length_b   1.000
_cell.length_c   1.000
_cell.angle_alpha   90.00
_cell.angle_beta   90.00
_cell.angle_gamma   90.00
#
_symmetry.space_group_name_H-M   'P 1'
#
loop_
_entity.id
_entity.type
_entity.pdbx_description
1 polymer ?
#
loop_
_entity_poly.entity_id
_entity_poly.type
_entity_poly.pdbx_seq_one_letter_code
_entity_poly.pdbx_strand_id
1 'polypeptide(L)' 'MTKVIHVHLIFEKKDYYFGSISAIYTVLNDAQIGIKKNSLLHAGLTDGGVKITRRAIIKQSHLIRSTQE' A
#
# COMPACT_ATOMS: atom_id res chain seq x y z
N MET A 1 -15.72 7.40 -3.14
CA MET A 1 -14.50 7.51 -2.31
C MET A 1 -13.40 6.66 -2.96
N THR A 2 -12.35 7.26 -3.52
CA THR A 2 -11.31 6.51 -4.24
C THR A 2 -10.35 5.89 -3.22
N LYS A 3 -10.26 4.55 -3.21
CA LYS A 3 -9.30 3.82 -2.36
C LYS A 3 -7.88 4.03 -2.88
N VAL A 4 -6.94 4.19 -1.96
CA VAL A 4 -5.51 4.32 -2.24
C VAL A 4 -4.76 3.40 -1.29
N ILE A 5 -3.72 2.73 -1.78
CA ILE A 5 -2.79 1.97 -0.95
C ILE A 5 -1.48 2.73 -0.90
N HIS A 6 -1.15 3.22 0.28
CA HIS A 6 0.12 3.86 0.56
C HIS A 6 1.15 2.81 0.95
N VAL A 7 2.31 2.81 0.30
CA VAL A 7 3.45 1.95 0.60
C VAL A 7 4.66 2.83 0.87
N HIS A 8 5.10 2.87 2.12
CA HIS A 8 6.33 3.54 2.53
C HIS A 8 7.45 2.52 2.65
N LEU A 9 8.48 2.62 1.80
CA LEU A 9 9.69 1.81 1.89
C LEU A 9 10.63 2.40 2.96
N ILE A 10 10.90 1.63 4.01
CA ILE A 10 11.58 2.09 5.24
C ILE A 10 13.05 2.44 4.97
N PHE A 11 13.76 1.60 4.21
CA PHE A 11 15.19 1.79 3.96
C PHE A 11 15.44 2.79 2.83
N GLU A 12 14.63 2.71 1.80
CA GLU A 12 14.69 3.58 0.62
C GLU A 12 14.10 4.98 0.91
N LYS A 13 13.41 5.14 2.06
CA LYS A 13 12.73 6.38 2.50
C LYS A 13 11.85 6.97 1.39
N LYS A 14 11.08 6.11 0.73
CA LYS A 14 10.31 6.46 -0.46
C LYS A 14 8.86 6.01 -0.34
N ASP A 15 7.95 6.91 -0.71
CA ASP A 15 6.52 6.68 -0.70
C ASP A 15 5.99 6.37 -2.10
N TYR A 16 5.10 5.39 -2.15
CA TYR A 16 4.34 5.02 -3.34
C TYR A 16 2.85 4.98 -3.03
N TYR A 17 2.03 5.31 -4.02
CA TYR A 17 0.58 5.32 -3.90
C TYR A 17 -0.02 4.52 -5.06
N PHE A 18 -0.80 3.49 -4.72
CA PHE A 18 -1.36 2.54 -5.68
C PHE A 18 -2.89 2.52 -5.60
N GLY A 19 -3.54 2.21 -6.73
CA GLY A 19 -5.00 2.03 -6.77
C GLY A 19 -5.48 0.68 -6.21
N SER A 20 -4.59 -0.31 -6.05
CA SER A 20 -4.93 -1.64 -5.53
C SER A 20 -3.70 -2.40 -5.01
N ILE A 21 -3.91 -3.49 -4.27
CA ILE A 21 -2.81 -4.35 -3.79
C ILE A 21 -2.06 -4.96 -4.97
N SER A 22 -2.78 -5.40 -6.01
CA SER A 22 -2.18 -5.98 -7.21
C SER A 22 -1.26 -5.01 -7.94
N ALA A 23 -1.58 -3.72 -7.96
CA ALA A 23 -0.76 -2.68 -8.62
C ALA A 23 0.58 -2.43 -7.92
N ILE A 24 0.72 -2.78 -6.64
CA ILE A 24 2.02 -2.74 -5.95
C ILE A 24 3.02 -3.64 -6.69
N TYR A 25 2.59 -4.85 -7.04
CA TYR A 25 3.44 -5.89 -7.63
C TYR A 25 3.74 -5.71 -9.11
N THR A 26 3.22 -4.65 -9.75
CA THR A 26 3.63 -4.26 -11.11
C THR A 26 4.79 -3.26 -11.11
N VAL A 27 5.10 -2.67 -9.94
CA VAL A 27 6.15 -1.64 -9.79
C VAL A 27 7.22 -2.07 -8.78
N LEU A 28 6.80 -2.74 -7.71
CA LEU A 28 7.66 -3.24 -6.63
C LEU A 28 7.58 -4.76 -6.57
N ASN A 29 8.61 -5.41 -6.02
CA ASN A 29 8.60 -6.86 -5.81
C ASN A 29 8.51 -7.25 -4.32
N ASP A 30 8.20 -8.52 -4.07
CA ASP A 30 8.07 -9.11 -2.73
C ASP A 30 9.27 -8.82 -1.82
N ALA A 31 10.49 -8.80 -2.38
CA ALA A 31 11.72 -8.57 -1.64
C ALA A 31 11.91 -7.10 -1.26
N GLN A 32 11.37 -6.14 -2.03
CA GLN A 32 11.40 -4.72 -1.70
C GLN A 32 10.40 -4.38 -0.59
N ILE A 33 9.18 -4.91 -0.68
CA ILE A 33 8.13 -4.62 0.32
C ILE A 33 8.12 -5.60 1.50
N GLY A 34 8.84 -6.73 1.41
CA GLY A 34 8.99 -7.71 2.48
C GLY A 34 7.76 -8.60 2.74
N ILE A 35 6.88 -8.78 1.75
CA ILE A 35 5.68 -9.64 1.85
C ILE A 35 5.26 -10.14 0.45
N LYS A 36 4.72 -11.37 0.39
CA LYS A 36 4.18 -11.94 -0.87
C LYS A 36 2.80 -11.39 -1.19
N LYS A 37 2.45 -11.33 -2.48
CA LYS A 37 1.13 -10.87 -2.97
C LYS A 37 -0.04 -11.53 -2.28
N ASN A 38 -0.08 -12.86 -2.26
CA ASN A 38 -1.19 -13.59 -1.64
C ASN A 38 -1.30 -13.31 -0.14
N SER A 39 -0.17 -13.27 0.57
CA SER A 39 -0.16 -12.92 2.00
C SER A 39 -0.69 -11.51 2.26
N LEU A 40 -0.39 -10.55 1.39
CA LEU A 40 -0.88 -9.17 1.50
C LEU A 40 -2.38 -9.06 1.17
N LEU A 41 -2.86 -9.81 0.17
CA LEU A 41 -4.29 -9.87 -0.18
C LEU A 41 -5.13 -10.41 0.98
N HIS A 42 -4.62 -11.38 1.73
CA HIS A 42 -5.29 -11.96 2.90
C HIS A 42 -4.98 -11.22 4.21
N ALA A 43 -4.22 -10.14 4.18
CA ALA A 43 -3.83 -9.40 5.39
C ALA A 43 -4.96 -8.55 6.00
N GLY A 44 -6.14 -8.50 5.37
CA GLY A 44 -7.29 -7.77 5.91
C GLY A 44 -7.09 -6.25 5.95
N LEU A 45 -6.47 -5.67 4.92
CA LEU A 45 -6.29 -4.22 4.80
C LEU A 45 -7.63 -3.55 4.45
N THR A 46 -8.59 -3.51 5.36
CA THR A 46 -9.87 -2.78 5.21
C THR A 46 -9.91 -1.59 6.16
N ASP A 47 -10.65 -0.53 5.77
CA ASP A 47 -10.96 0.64 6.61
C ASP A 47 -9.82 1.27 7.41
N GLY A 48 -8.66 1.50 6.76
CA GLY A 48 -7.51 2.11 7.42
C GLY A 48 -6.47 1.12 7.93
N GLY A 49 -6.68 -0.18 7.71
CA GLY A 49 -5.75 -1.24 8.07
C GLY A 49 -4.32 -0.97 7.60
N VAL A 50 -3.36 -1.30 8.48
CA VAL A 50 -1.92 -1.15 8.24
C VAL A 50 -1.25 -2.51 8.37
N LYS A 51 -0.42 -2.87 7.38
CA LYS A 51 0.49 -4.00 7.44
C LYS A 51 1.91 -3.48 7.43
N ILE A 52 2.63 -3.73 8.52
CA ILE A 52 4.05 -3.42 8.63
C ILE A 52 4.85 -4.69 8.35
N THR A 53 5.87 -4.57 7.50
CA THR A 53 6.89 -5.58 7.28
C THR A 53 8.24 -5.05 7.75
N ARG A 54 9.29 -5.86 7.64
CA ARG A 54 10.66 -5.38 7.92
C ARG A 54 11.15 -4.32 6.93
N ARG A 55 10.48 -4.15 5.78
CA ARG A 55 10.94 -3.26 4.69
C ARG A 55 9.95 -2.17 4.32
N ALA A 56 8.66 -2.35 4.61
CA ALA A 56 7.64 -1.41 4.20
C ALA A 56 6.50 -1.27 5.22
N ILE A 57 5.90 -0.09 5.23
CA ILE A 57 4.62 0.18 5.88
C ILE A 57 3.57 0.28 4.77
N ILE A 58 2.56 -0.57 4.80
CA ILE A 58 1.52 -0.67 3.78
C ILE A 58 0.17 -0.32 4.43
N LYS A 59 -0.51 0.71 3.93
CA LYS A 59 -1.77 1.21 4.51
C LYS A 59 -2.83 1.35 3.43
N GLN A 60 -4.03 0.84 3.69
CA GLN A 60 -5.19 1.20 2.88
C GLN A 60 -5.78 2.51 3.41
N SER A 61 -6.00 3.48 2.52
CA SER A 61 -6.60 4.76 2.82
C SER A 61 -7.48 5.22 1.67
N HIS A 62 -7.89 6.48 1.71
CA HIS A 62 -8.86 7.07 0.80
C HIS A 62 -8.33 8.41 0.32
N LEU A 63 -8.48 8.69 -0.97
CA LEU A 63 -8.14 9.97 -1.55
C LEU A 63 -9.13 11.02 -1.05
N ILE A 64 -8.61 12.02 -0.35
CA ILE A 64 -9.37 13.21 0.07
C ILE A 64 -9.29 14.20 -1.09
N ARG A 65 -10.46 14.61 -1.60
CA ARG A 65 -10.59 15.62 -2.65
C ARG A 65 -11.32 16.84 -2.11
N SER A 66 -11.06 18.01 -2.69
CA SER A 66 -11.92 19.17 -2.52
C SER A 66 -13.30 18.88 -3.11
N THR A 67 -14.35 19.49 -2.55
CA THR A 67 -15.71 19.44 -3.11
C THR A 67 -15.91 20.37 -4.31
N GLN A 68 -14.93 21.24 -4.59
CA GLN A 68 -14.90 22.08 -5.78
C GLN A 68 -14.07 21.37 -6.86
N GLU A 69 -14.76 20.63 -7.72
CA GLU A 69 -14.38 20.41 -9.12
C GLU A 69 -15.42 21.12 -10.01
#